data_AF-A0A1I0PX95-F1
#
_entry.id   AF-A0A1I0PX95-F1
#
_cell.length_a   1.000
_cell.length_b   1.000
_cell.length_c   1.000
_cell.angle_alpha   90.00
_cell.angle_beta   90.00
_cell.angle_gamma   90.00
#
_symmetry.space_group_name_H-M   'P 1'
#
loop_
_entity.id
_entity.type
_entity.pdbx_description
1 polymer ?
#
loop_
_entity_poly.entity_id
_entity_poly.type
_entity_poly.pdbx_seq_one_letter_code
_entity_poly.pdbx_strand_id
1 'polypeptide(L)'
;MRRDPAELPFSGRSWDDPPPRRVRSYDHDDYRNLTFHAGRYFRNESTIRDPDYSVKADDLTAMRERSAEEAEDRQARSDANFARALELGAALKVLRGEA
;
A
#
# COMPACT_ATOMS: atom_id res chain seq x y z
N MET A 1 46.06 -3.78 4.19
CA MET A 1 45.32 -3.47 5.44
C MET A 1 43.87 -3.90 5.26
N ARG A 2 43.45 -5.01 5.87
CA ARG A 2 42.01 -5.32 6.00
C ARG A 2 41.49 -4.46 7.16
N ARG A 3 40.39 -3.74 6.95
CA ARG A 3 39.69 -3.05 8.05
C ARG A 3 38.99 -4.13 8.87
N ASP A 4 39.24 -4.17 10.17
CA ASP A 4 38.46 -5.01 11.08
C ASP A 4 36.99 -4.58 11.02
N PRO A 5 36.04 -5.54 11.00
CA PRO A 5 34.62 -5.21 10.99
C PRO A 5 34.27 -4.46 12.28
N ALA A 6 33.55 -3.35 12.15
CA ALA A 6 33.07 -2.60 13.29
C ALA A 6 32.19 -3.50 14.17
N GLU A 7 32.62 -3.75 15.41
CA GLU A 7 31.79 -4.43 16.39
C GLU A 7 30.55 -3.57 16.64
N LEU A 8 29.40 -4.05 16.17
CA LEU A 8 28.13 -3.43 16.48
C LEU A 8 27.87 -3.61 17.98
N PRO A 9 27.51 -2.55 18.72
CA PRO A 9 27.22 -2.67 20.14
C PRO A 9 26.08 -3.68 20.35
N PHE A 10 26.29 -4.64 21.24
CA PHE A 10 25.30 -5.64 21.61
C PHE A 10 24.04 -4.94 22.14
N SER A 11 23.00 -4.88 21.30
CA SER A 11 21.77 -4.14 21.59
C SER A 11 20.78 -4.93 22.46
N GLY A 12 21.12 -6.17 22.84
CA GLY A 12 20.23 -7.08 23.57
C GLY A 12 18.94 -7.44 22.81
N ARG A 13 18.77 -7.00 21.56
CA ARG A 13 17.63 -7.32 20.70
C ARG A 13 17.93 -8.56 19.88
N SER A 14 16.98 -9.48 19.86
CA SER A 14 16.92 -10.51 18.83
C SER A 14 16.59 -9.85 17.48
N TRP A 15 17.11 -10.40 16.38
CA TRP A 15 16.77 -9.94 15.02
C TRP A 15 15.26 -10.12 14.72
N ASP A 16 14.61 -11.01 15.47
CA ASP A 16 13.19 -11.37 15.33
C ASP A 16 12.25 -10.46 16.12
N ASP A 17 12.76 -9.63 17.03
CA ASP A 17 11.91 -8.69 17.76
C ASP A 17 11.55 -7.48 16.88
N PRO A 18 10.26 -7.29 16.53
CA PRO A 18 9.85 -6.13 15.76
C PRO A 18 10.27 -4.85 16.50
N PRO A 19 10.73 -3.82 15.77
CA PRO A 19 11.03 -2.55 16.39
C PRO A 19 9.76 -2.07 17.11
N PRO A 20 9.87 -1.60 18.37
CA PRO A 20 8.73 -1.10 19.10
C PRO A 20 8.15 -0.01 18.24
N ARG A 21 6.87 -0.17 17.89
CA ARG A 21 6.11 0.90 17.24
C ARG A 21 6.19 2.07 18.21
N ARG A 22 7.09 3.03 17.94
CA ARG A 22 7.12 4.29 18.66
C ARG A 22 5.79 4.94 18.35
N VAL A 23 4.82 4.71 19.22
CA VAL A 23 3.64 5.56 19.32
C VAL A 23 4.22 6.91 19.67
N ARG A 24 4.46 7.76 18.66
CA ARG A 24 4.81 9.15 18.91
C ARG A 24 3.59 9.72 19.62
N SER A 25 3.68 9.83 20.94
CA SER A 25 2.78 10.65 21.72
C SER A 25 2.88 12.06 21.15
N TYR A 26 1.73 12.68 20.92
CA TYR A 26 1.66 14.07 20.53
C TYR A 26 2.38 14.90 21.60
N ASP A 27 3.53 15.48 21.24
CA ASP A 27 4.28 16.40 22.07
C ASP A 27 4.11 17.79 21.44
N HIS A 28 3.57 18.72 22.22
CA HIS A 28 3.32 20.09 21.77
C HIS A 28 4.64 20.84 21.50
N ASP A 29 5.74 20.39 22.11
CA ASP A 29 7.07 21.01 21.99
C ASP A 29 7.96 20.33 20.94
N ASP A 30 7.42 19.40 20.13
CA ASP A 30 8.17 18.76 19.05
C ASP A 30 8.31 19.68 17.81
N TYR A 31 9.31 20.54 17.85
CA TYR A 31 9.69 21.47 16.78
C TYR A 31 10.01 20.79 15.43
N ARG A 32 10.19 19.46 15.39
CA ARG A 32 10.45 18.70 14.14
C ARG A 32 9.24 18.68 13.20
N ASN A 33 8.06 19.01 13.73
CA ASN A 33 6.79 19.02 12.99
C ASN A 33 6.41 20.43 12.51
N LEU A 34 7.31 21.40 12.69
CA LEU A 34 7.15 22.79 12.28
C LEU A 34 8.05 23.08 11.07
N THR A 35 7.47 23.70 10.05
CA THR A 35 8.19 24.24 8.90
C THR A 35 8.27 25.75 9.04
N PHE A 36 9.47 26.32 8.94
CA PHE A 36 9.69 27.76 9.06
C PHE A 36 9.80 28.40 7.67
N HIS A 37 9.03 29.44 7.42
CA HIS A 37 9.11 30.23 6.19
C HIS A 37 8.81 31.71 6.48
N ALA A 38 9.72 32.61 6.05
CA ALA A 38 9.59 34.07 6.20
C ALA A 38 9.27 34.54 7.64
N GLY A 39 9.96 33.99 8.64
CA GLY A 39 9.77 34.35 10.05
C GLY A 39 8.45 33.85 10.67
N ARG A 40 7.68 33.05 9.93
CA ARG A 40 6.48 32.38 10.41
C ARG A 40 6.72 30.88 10.51
N TYR A 41 6.07 30.25 11.48
CA TYR A 41 6.04 28.80 11.60
C TYR A 41 4.70 28.26 11.09
N PHE A 42 4.77 27.20 10.31
CA PHE A 42 3.64 26.46 9.79
C PHE A 42 3.71 25.04 10.35
N ARG A 43 2.59 24.55 10.87
CA ARG A 43 2.51 23.16 11.31
C ARG A 43 2.35 22.26 10.10
N ASN A 44 3.14 21.20 10.00
CA ASN A 44 2.97 20.23 8.93
C ASN A 44 1.66 19.45 9.20
N GLU A 45 0.71 19.50 8.26
CA GLU A 45 -0.62 18.88 8.39
C GLU A 45 -0.53 17.35 8.53
N SER A 46 0.49 16.72 7.93
CA SER A 46 0.73 15.26 8.03
C SER A 46 1.08 14.78 9.45
N THR A 47 1.39 15.69 10.36
CA THR A 47 1.69 15.41 11.77
C THR A 47 0.49 15.55 12.71
N ILE A 48 -0.67 15.95 12.19
CA ILE A 48 -1.93 15.89 12.93
C ILE A 48 -2.39 14.44 12.88
N ARG A 49 -1.95 13.64 13.86
CA ARG A 49 -2.52 12.32 14.10
C ARG A 49 -3.88 12.53 14.75
N ASP A 50 -4.91 12.73 13.93
CA ASP A 50 -6.28 12.70 14.39
C ASP A 50 -6.65 11.23 14.69
N PRO A 51 -6.89 10.87 15.97
CA PRO A 51 -7.26 9.50 16.33
C PRO A 51 -8.58 9.06 15.70
N ASP A 52 -9.46 10.01 15.32
CA ASP A 52 -10.77 9.71 14.74
C ASP A 52 -10.72 9.35 13.25
N TYR A 53 -9.62 9.66 12.55
CA TYR A 53 -9.36 9.22 11.17
C TYR A 53 -8.55 7.92 11.10
N SER A 54 -8.44 7.17 12.20
CA SER A 54 -7.82 5.85 12.16
C SER A 54 -8.73 4.86 11.44
N VAL A 55 -8.28 4.36 10.29
CA VAL A 55 -8.93 3.26 9.57
C VAL A 55 -9.00 2.07 10.53
N LYS A 56 -10.21 1.64 10.88
CA LYS A 56 -10.42 0.51 11.81
C LYS A 56 -10.14 -0.80 11.10
N ALA A 57 -9.93 -1.86 11.87
CA ALA A 57 -9.74 -3.20 11.32
C ALA A 57 -10.93 -3.63 10.43
N ASP A 58 -12.15 -3.26 10.84
CA ASP A 58 -13.38 -3.54 10.09
C ASP A 58 -13.41 -2.80 8.75
N ASP A 59 -12.93 -1.54 8.71
CA ASP A 59 -12.84 -0.76 7.49
C ASP A 59 -11.86 -1.41 6.49
N LEU A 60 -10.73 -1.92 6.99
CA LEU A 60 -9.74 -2.65 6.17
C LEU A 60 -10.33 -3.95 5.61
N THR A 61 -11.10 -4.69 6.41
CA THR A 61 -11.77 -5.92 5.96
C THR A 61 -12.80 -5.61 4.88
N ALA A 62 -13.66 -4.61 5.09
CA ALA A 62 -14.64 -4.18 4.11
C ALA A 62 -13.99 -3.67 2.81
N MET A 63 -12.85 -2.98 2.89
CA MET A 63 -12.07 -2.59 1.71
C MET A 63 -11.52 -3.80 0.96
N ARG A 64 -11.03 -4.82 1.66
CA ARG A 64 -10.51 -6.05 1.04
C ARG A 64 -11.60 -6.83 0.34
N GLU A 65 -12.75 -6.99 0.97
CA GLU A 65 -13.91 -7.68 0.39
C GLU A 65 -14.35 -7.01 -0.92
N ARG A 66 -14.52 -5.69 -0.90
CA ARG A 66 -14.84 -4.93 -2.12
C ARG A 66 -13.79 -5.08 -3.21
N SER A 67 -12.50 -5.05 -2.83
CA SER A 67 -11.42 -5.21 -3.81
C SER A 67 -11.38 -6.60 -4.43
N ALA A 68 -11.81 -7.64 -3.69
CA ALA A 68 -11.90 -9.01 -4.20
C ALA A 68 -13.09 -9.15 -5.17
N GLU A 69 -14.26 -8.62 -4.80
CA GLU A 69 -15.44 -8.60 -5.67
C GLU A 69 -15.14 -7.88 -7.01
N GLU A 70 -14.51 -6.71 -6.96
CA GLU A 70 -14.09 -5.99 -8.17
C GLU A 70 -13.06 -6.77 -9.01
N ALA A 71 -12.22 -7.61 -8.38
CA ALA A 71 -11.26 -8.44 -9.08
C ALA A 71 -11.95 -9.60 -9.79
N GLU A 72 -12.91 -10.25 -9.14
CA GLU A 72 -13.74 -11.31 -9.72
C GLU A 72 -14.55 -10.78 -10.90
N ASP A 73 -15.16 -9.60 -10.77
CA ASP A 73 -15.89 -8.93 -11.86
C ASP A 73 -15.00 -8.64 -13.08
N ARG A 74 -13.78 -8.17 -12.84
CA ARG A 74 -12.80 -7.92 -13.92
C ARG A 74 -12.43 -9.22 -14.62
N GLN A 75 -12.24 -10.30 -13.87
CA GLN A 75 -11.93 -11.61 -14.44
C GLN A 75 -13.10 -12.14 -15.29
N ALA A 76 -14.32 -12.12 -14.75
CA ALA A 76 -15.51 -12.58 -15.47
C ALA A 76 -15.73 -11.81 -16.78
N ARG A 77 -15.50 -10.49 -16.78
CA ARG A 77 -15.56 -9.67 -18.01
C ARG A 77 -14.48 -10.06 -19.01
N SER A 78 -13.25 -10.32 -18.55
CA SER A 78 -12.16 -10.77 -19.42
C SER A 78 -12.49 -12.11 -20.08
N ASP A 79 -13.01 -13.06 -19.31
CA ASP A 79 -13.34 -14.40 -19.80
C ASP A 79 -14.49 -14.34 -20.82
N ALA A 80 -15.52 -13.52 -20.56
CA ALA A 80 -16.60 -13.29 -21.52
C ALA A 80 -16.09 -12.66 -22.84
N ASN A 81 -15.19 -11.68 -22.75
CA ASN A 81 -14.58 -11.06 -23.93
C ASN A 81 -13.73 -12.07 -24.73
N PHE A 82 -12.98 -12.93 -24.04
CA PHE A 82 -12.19 -13.97 -24.68
C PHE A 82 -13.06 -14.99 -25.41
N ALA A 83 -14.15 -15.45 -24.78
CA ALA A 83 -15.12 -16.34 -25.43
C ALA A 83 -15.70 -15.72 -26.72
N ARG A 84 -16.09 -14.44 -26.67
CA ARG A 84 -16.56 -13.70 -27.85
C ARG A 84 -15.49 -13.57 -28.94
N ALA A 85 -14.24 -13.37 -28.56
CA ALA A 85 -13.14 -13.30 -29.52
C ALA A 85 -12.90 -14.65 -30.22
N LEU A 86 -13.05 -15.77 -29.51
CA LEU A 86 -12.98 -17.11 -30.11
C LEU A 86 -14.14 -17.35 -31.09
N GLU A 87 -15.36 -16.97 -30.73
CA GLU A 87 -16.53 -17.03 -31.63
C GLU A 87 -16.29 -16.22 -32.91
N LEU A 88 -15.81 -14.98 -32.76
CA LEU A 88 -15.44 -14.11 -33.88
C LEU A 88 -14.36 -14.76 -34.75
N GLY A 89 -13.30 -15.30 -34.14
CA GLY A 89 -12.22 -15.98 -34.85
C GLY A 89 -12.71 -17.19 -35.64
N ALA A 90 -13.63 -17.98 -35.07
CA ALA A 90 -14.26 -19.09 -35.77
C ALA A 90 -15.10 -18.61 -36.97
N ALA A 91 -15.92 -17.57 -36.78
CA ALA A 91 -16.71 -16.98 -37.85
C ALA A 91 -15.84 -16.44 -39.00
N LEU A 92 -14.71 -15.81 -38.67
CA LEU A 92 -13.76 -15.30 -39.66
C LEU A 92 -13.06 -16.43 -40.44
N LYS A 93 -12.75 -17.56 -39.81
CA LYS A 93 -12.20 -18.75 -40.51
C LYS A 93 -13.19 -19.32 -41.52
N VAL A 94 -14.48 -19.41 -41.13
CA VAL A 94 -15.55 -19.84 -42.05
C VAL A 94 -15.66 -18.89 -43.23
N LEU A 95 -15.66 -17.57 -42.99
CA LEU A 95 -15.72 -16.56 -44.05
C LEU A 95 -14.50 -16.63 -45.00
N ARG A 96 -13.33 -16.97 -44.47
CA ARG A 96 -12.09 -17.15 -45.24
C ARG A 96 -12.06 -18.46 -46.04
N GLY A 97 -12.97 -19.40 -45.78
CA GLY A 97 -13.02 -20.70 -46.43
C GLY A 97 -12.04 -21.73 -45.86
N GLU A 98 -11.57 -21.55 -44.62
CA GLU A 98 -10.62 -22.44 -43.93
C GLU A 98 -11.32 -23.48 -43.02
N ALA A 99 -12.58 -23.81 -43.30
CA ALA A 99 -13.42 -24.71 -42.51
C ALA A 99 -13.17 -26.19 -42.79
#